data_AF-A0AAY4BPB3-F1
#
_entry.id   AF-A0AAY4BPB3-F1
#
_cell.length_a   1.000
_cell.length_b   1.000
_cell.length_c   1.000
_cell.angle_alpha   90.00
_cell.angle_beta   90.00
_cell.angle_gamma   90.00
#
_symmetry.space_group_name_H-M   'P 1'
#
loop_
_entity.id
_entity.type
_entity.pdbx_description
1 polymer ?
#
loop_
_entity_poly.entity_id
_entity_poly.type
_entity_poly.pdbx_seq_one_letter_code
_entity_poly.pdbx_strand_id
1 'polypeptide(L)'
;MYVTFLLDALLRVRTAKRTSPGTQPESPLERAMSPRERRGAPSRAGWMVMGTGAGPSTLQVGRIVAVFLCLFPAVSLQCRILKCNSEFWDFNSRSGPDDDICTALRAYNNCVRRTARTCRGDLAYHSAQHGLEDLMTQHNCSKEGPTSQPRTRTSAPQPQPLPDNQVISDGPEVCHYERSLHRSTAPPNYTYCGFFGDPHLRTFSDDFQTCKVEGAWPLIHNKYLSVQVTNTPVVPGSSATATSKLTIIFKNFQECVDQKMYHAETDELPAAFADGSKNGGDRHGANTLRVVEKVPGQHVEIQARYIGTTIVVRQVGRYLTFAVRMPEEVVNSLEDEDNQDLYLCLHGCPANQRIDFRTFRARAAETQAAQGRGRPGIHHGFTYQSAVAKCKERLQVEDMYFQSCVFDLLSSGDINFTLAAYYAFEDVKTLHSDKSRHHIFERLGSSANKRSFSYMVIFLDLLAVVWWTQYYSSHL
;
A
#
# COMPACT_ATOMS: atom_id res chain seq x y z
N MET A 1 -44.25 -12.56 8.41
CA MET A 1 -45.29 -12.25 9.42
C MET A 1 -45.76 -13.48 10.23
N TYR A 2 -45.14 -14.66 10.09
CA TYR A 2 -45.47 -15.85 10.92
C TYR A 2 -44.38 -16.25 11.94
N VAL A 3 -43.22 -15.58 11.94
CA VAL A 3 -42.08 -15.93 12.83
C VAL A 3 -41.99 -15.03 14.06
N THR A 4 -42.63 -13.85 14.03
CA THR A 4 -42.69 -12.93 15.18
C THR A 4 -43.77 -13.32 16.20
N PHE A 5 -44.77 -14.12 15.83
CA PHE A 5 -45.81 -14.58 16.76
C PHE A 5 -45.37 -15.77 17.64
N LEU A 6 -44.36 -16.56 17.22
CA LEU A 6 -43.89 -17.71 18.01
C LEU A 6 -42.87 -17.33 19.09
N LEU A 7 -42.11 -16.25 18.93
CA LEU A 7 -41.16 -15.79 19.95
C LEU A 7 -41.83 -15.05 21.11
N ASP A 8 -42.98 -14.41 20.89
CA ASP A 8 -43.71 -13.69 21.95
C ASP A 8 -44.54 -14.65 22.85
N ALA A 9 -44.83 -15.86 22.35
CA ALA A 9 -45.49 -16.93 23.12
C ALA A 9 -44.54 -17.70 24.06
N LEU A 10 -43.24 -17.71 23.79
CA LEU A 10 -42.24 -18.42 24.62
C LEU A 10 -41.65 -17.56 25.76
N LEU A 11 -41.76 -16.23 25.69
CA LEU A 11 -41.29 -15.32 26.74
C LEU A 11 -42.33 -14.98 27.82
N ARG A 12 -43.60 -15.38 27.66
CA ARG A 12 -44.66 -15.15 28.66
C ARG A 12 -44.90 -16.30 29.65
N VAL A 13 -44.10 -17.37 29.62
CA VAL A 13 -44.29 -18.57 30.49
C VAL A 13 -43.47 -18.53 31.80
N ARG A 14 -42.74 -17.46 32.12
CA ARG A 14 -41.92 -17.37 33.36
C ARG A 14 -42.30 -16.31 34.38
N THR A 15 -43.55 -15.83 34.38
CA THR A 15 -44.07 -14.99 35.47
C THR A 15 -45.51 -15.33 35.81
N ALA A 16 -45.73 -16.37 36.63
CA ALA A 16 -46.97 -16.52 37.39
C ALA A 16 -46.83 -17.55 38.56
N LYS A 17 -46.83 -17.01 39.78
CA LYS A 17 -47.61 -17.45 40.96
C LYS A 17 -47.24 -18.75 41.71
N ARG A 18 -46.80 -18.58 42.97
CA ARG A 18 -47.22 -19.31 44.18
C ARG A 18 -46.73 -18.53 45.42
N THR A 19 -47.48 -17.55 45.92
CA THR A 19 -48.39 -17.62 47.10
C THR A 19 -48.06 -18.71 48.14
N SER A 20 -47.71 -18.23 49.34
CA SER A 20 -47.57 -18.94 50.62
C SER A 20 -48.95 -19.27 51.25
N PRO A 21 -49.03 -20.24 52.19
CA PRO A 21 -49.17 -19.91 53.63
C PRO A 21 -48.23 -20.80 54.47
N GLY A 22 -47.63 -20.40 55.60
CA GLY A 22 -48.16 -19.76 56.80
C GLY A 22 -47.83 -20.67 58.00
N THR A 23 -47.12 -20.16 59.01
CA THR A 23 -47.25 -20.39 60.49
C THR A 23 -45.93 -20.04 61.21
N GLN A 24 -46.07 -19.29 62.30
CA GLN A 24 -45.12 -18.57 63.16
C GLN A 24 -44.32 -19.46 64.15
N PRO A 25 -43.70 -18.93 65.24
CA PRO A 25 -42.59 -17.95 65.34
C PRO A 25 -41.48 -18.45 66.32
N GLU A 26 -40.39 -17.68 66.49
CA GLU A 26 -39.82 -17.23 67.79
C GLU A 26 -38.33 -16.83 67.66
N SER A 27 -38.00 -15.75 68.37
CA SER A 27 -36.70 -15.08 68.58
C SER A 27 -35.92 -15.68 69.77
N PRO A 28 -34.89 -15.02 70.35
CA PRO A 28 -33.60 -14.51 69.82
C PRO A 28 -32.42 -15.11 70.65
N LEU A 29 -31.23 -14.48 70.59
CA LEU A 29 -30.21 -14.33 71.66
C LEU A 29 -28.79 -14.93 71.42
N GLU A 30 -27.83 -14.00 71.33
CA GLU A 30 -26.49 -13.94 71.97
C GLU A 30 -25.52 -15.14 72.00
N ARG A 31 -24.26 -14.91 71.53
CA ARG A 31 -23.05 -14.58 72.35
C ARG A 31 -21.73 -15.26 71.88
N ALA A 32 -20.67 -14.45 71.92
CA ALA A 32 -19.26 -14.74 72.29
C ALA A 32 -18.32 -15.64 71.43
N MET A 33 -17.44 -14.96 70.68
CA MET A 33 -15.95 -14.91 70.75
C MET A 33 -15.11 -16.09 71.37
N SER A 34 -14.27 -16.70 70.50
CA SER A 34 -12.80 -17.04 70.65
C SER A 34 -12.34 -18.33 71.37
N PRO A 35 -11.07 -18.82 71.25
CA PRO A 35 -10.10 -19.02 70.14
C PRO A 35 -9.39 -20.42 70.14
N ARG A 36 -8.33 -20.57 69.29
CA ARG A 36 -7.20 -21.57 69.28
C ARG A 36 -7.41 -22.87 68.49
N GLU A 37 -6.43 -23.50 67.81
CA GLU A 37 -5.02 -23.25 67.47
C GLU A 37 -4.52 -24.32 66.46
N ARG A 38 -3.59 -23.93 65.57
CA ARG A 38 -2.58 -24.67 64.74
C ARG A 38 -2.77 -26.17 64.41
N ARG A 39 -2.51 -26.53 63.14
CA ARG A 39 -1.20 -27.04 62.62
C ARG A 39 -1.29 -27.32 61.11
N GLY A 40 -0.18 -27.09 60.41
CA GLY A 40 -0.11 -27.05 58.95
C GLY A 40 0.32 -28.34 58.26
N ALA A 41 0.30 -28.30 56.92
CA ALA A 41 1.19 -28.99 55.98
C ALA A 41 0.87 -28.52 54.55
N PRO A 42 1.85 -28.53 53.63
CA PRO A 42 1.77 -27.81 52.36
C PRO A 42 1.05 -28.58 51.25
N SER A 43 0.64 -27.80 50.26
CA SER A 43 -0.01 -28.13 49.00
C SER A 43 0.71 -29.22 48.18
N ARG A 44 0.00 -30.34 47.93
CA ARG A 44 0.09 -31.15 46.70
C ARG A 44 -0.95 -32.29 46.71
N ALA A 45 -2.01 -32.12 45.93
CA ALA A 45 -2.84 -33.18 45.33
C ALA A 45 -3.61 -32.46 44.20
N GLY A 46 -3.43 -32.79 42.93
CA GLY A 46 -3.78 -34.08 42.35
C GLY A 46 -5.09 -33.85 41.59
N TRP A 47 -4.99 -33.52 40.30
CA TRP A 47 -6.14 -33.40 39.43
C TRP A 47 -6.80 -34.79 39.28
N MET A 48 -7.97 -34.95 39.89
CA MET A 48 -8.90 -36.03 39.59
C MET A 48 -10.32 -35.52 39.87
N VAL A 49 -10.98 -35.01 38.82
CA VAL A 49 -12.42 -35.13 38.68
C VAL A 49 -12.72 -35.44 37.21
N MET A 50 -13.06 -36.71 36.96
CA MET A 50 -13.78 -37.15 35.77
C MET A 50 -15.13 -36.42 35.75
N GLY A 51 -15.31 -35.52 34.79
CA GLY A 51 -16.61 -35.00 34.40
C GLY A 51 -17.34 -36.06 33.59
N THR A 52 -18.37 -36.63 34.20
CA THR A 52 -19.34 -37.55 33.62
C THR A 52 -19.90 -37.03 32.29
N GLY A 53 -19.94 -37.92 31.30
CA GLY A 53 -20.30 -37.63 29.92
C GLY A 53 -21.65 -36.91 29.80
N ALA A 54 -21.64 -35.85 29.00
CA ALA A 54 -22.83 -35.16 28.55
C ALA A 54 -23.77 -36.15 27.84
N GLY A 55 -25.00 -36.28 28.35
CA GLY A 55 -26.00 -37.19 27.79
C GLY A 55 -26.32 -36.87 26.32
N PRO A 56 -26.85 -37.85 25.56
CA PRO A 56 -27.06 -37.76 24.11
C PRO A 56 -27.99 -36.61 23.68
N SER A 57 -28.73 -35.99 24.61
CA SER A 57 -29.61 -34.86 24.36
C SER A 57 -28.89 -33.50 24.24
N THR A 58 -27.78 -33.26 24.94
CA THR A 58 -27.05 -31.97 24.84
C THR A 58 -26.17 -31.89 23.60
N LEU A 59 -25.64 -33.03 23.13
CA LEU A 59 -24.89 -33.16 21.88
C LEU A 59 -25.78 -32.97 20.63
N GLN A 60 -27.05 -33.40 20.70
CA GLN A 60 -28.05 -33.17 19.65
C GLN A 60 -28.47 -31.68 19.58
N VAL A 61 -28.69 -31.02 20.74
CA VAL A 61 -29.01 -29.58 20.78
C VAL A 61 -27.84 -28.74 20.25
N GLY A 62 -26.60 -29.08 20.60
CA GLY A 62 -25.40 -28.42 20.07
C GLY A 62 -25.25 -28.59 18.56
N ARG A 63 -25.56 -29.78 18.02
CA ARG A 63 -25.57 -30.01 16.56
C ARG A 63 -26.69 -29.24 15.86
N ILE A 64 -27.89 -29.16 16.44
CA ILE A 64 -28.99 -28.38 15.86
C ILE A 64 -28.67 -26.88 15.85
N VAL A 65 -28.08 -26.34 16.92
CA VAL A 65 -27.65 -24.93 16.99
C VAL A 65 -26.52 -24.64 15.99
N ALA A 66 -25.54 -25.54 15.86
CA ALA A 66 -24.48 -25.41 14.85
C ALA A 66 -25.04 -25.45 13.42
N VAL A 67 -25.97 -26.37 13.14
CA VAL A 67 -26.65 -26.47 11.84
C VAL A 67 -27.52 -25.24 11.57
N PHE A 68 -28.21 -24.68 12.57
CA PHE A 68 -28.94 -23.40 12.43
C PHE A 68 -28.00 -22.21 12.18
N LEU A 69 -26.84 -22.14 12.84
CA LEU A 69 -25.84 -21.08 12.61
C LEU A 69 -25.13 -21.22 11.25
N CYS A 70 -25.02 -22.43 10.71
CA CYS A 70 -24.45 -22.69 9.38
C CYS A 70 -25.47 -22.51 8.24
N LEU A 71 -26.77 -22.75 8.50
CA LEU A 71 -27.84 -22.61 7.49
C LEU A 71 -28.42 -21.19 7.42
N PHE A 72 -28.31 -20.41 8.49
CA PHE A 72 -28.67 -19.00 8.49
C PHE A 72 -27.39 -18.18 8.69
N PRO A 73 -26.81 -17.57 7.64
CA PRO A 73 -25.77 -16.59 7.87
C PRO A 73 -26.34 -15.55 8.82
N ALA A 74 -25.57 -15.19 9.86
CA ALA A 74 -25.90 -14.03 10.66
C ALA A 74 -26.08 -12.87 9.66
N VAL A 75 -27.33 -12.50 9.41
CA VAL A 75 -27.64 -11.26 8.70
C VAL A 75 -27.24 -10.19 9.70
N SER A 76 -25.95 -9.88 9.72
CA SER A 76 -25.48 -8.63 10.28
C SER A 76 -26.16 -7.58 9.41
N LEU A 77 -27.28 -7.07 9.92
CA LEU A 77 -27.83 -5.82 9.43
C LEU A 77 -26.76 -4.79 9.76
N GLN A 78 -25.82 -4.62 8.84
CA GLN A 78 -24.72 -3.68 8.97
C GLN A 78 -25.32 -2.28 9.17
N CYS A 79 -24.76 -1.54 10.13
CA CYS A 79 -25.10 -0.15 10.31
C CYS A 79 -24.86 0.60 8.99
N ARG A 80 -25.89 1.23 8.42
CA ARG A 80 -25.82 1.94 7.13
C ARG A 80 -25.65 3.45 7.31
N ILE A 81 -25.10 3.90 8.43
CA ILE A 81 -24.94 5.32 8.71
C ILE A 81 -24.03 6.01 7.68
N LEU A 82 -22.92 5.37 7.30
CA LEU A 82 -21.99 5.92 6.30
C LEU A 82 -22.67 6.16 4.94
N LYS A 83 -23.65 5.31 4.58
CA LYS A 83 -24.46 5.49 3.38
C LYS A 83 -25.42 6.68 3.51
N CYS A 84 -26.04 6.86 4.67
CA CYS A 84 -26.86 8.04 4.93
C CYS A 84 -26.03 9.32 4.85
N ASN A 85 -24.80 9.30 5.38
CA ASN A 85 -23.89 10.43 5.35
C ASN A 85 -23.52 10.76 3.89
N SER A 86 -23.11 9.78 3.09
CA SER A 86 -22.76 10.00 1.68
C SER A 86 -23.93 10.55 0.86
N GLU A 87 -25.15 10.02 1.05
CA GLU A 87 -26.33 10.49 0.32
C GLU A 87 -26.71 11.94 0.67
N PHE A 88 -26.46 12.36 1.91
CA PHE A 88 -26.65 13.75 2.35
C PHE A 88 -25.60 14.69 1.77
N TRP A 89 -24.31 14.31 1.81
CA TRP A 89 -23.23 15.11 1.25
C TRP A 89 -23.38 15.26 -0.26
N ASP A 90 -23.72 14.19 -0.99
CA ASP A 90 -23.98 14.21 -2.44
C ASP A 90 -25.10 15.19 -2.83
N PHE A 91 -26.11 15.36 -1.96
CA PHE A 91 -27.19 16.31 -2.18
C PHE A 91 -26.73 17.73 -1.90
N ASN A 92 -26.05 17.97 -0.78
CA ASN A 92 -25.57 19.30 -0.38
C ASN A 92 -24.58 19.88 -1.40
N SER A 93 -23.74 19.04 -2.02
CA SER A 93 -22.81 19.44 -3.08
C SER A 93 -23.50 19.89 -4.38
N ARG A 94 -24.80 19.64 -4.55
CA ARG A 94 -25.56 19.89 -5.79
C ARG A 94 -26.66 20.93 -5.65
N SER A 95 -26.93 21.44 -4.45
CA SER A 95 -28.07 22.31 -4.16
C SER A 95 -27.66 23.75 -3.80
N GLY A 96 -28.27 24.71 -4.47
CA GLY A 96 -28.66 26.02 -3.93
C GLY A 96 -30.05 26.33 -4.49
N PRO A 97 -31.01 26.97 -3.81
CA PRO A 97 -31.02 27.89 -2.65
C PRO A 97 -31.50 27.21 -1.33
N ASP A 98 -31.69 28.00 -0.24
CA ASP A 98 -32.05 27.54 1.13
C ASP A 98 -33.21 26.51 1.25
N ASP A 99 -34.21 26.56 0.35
CA ASP A 99 -35.35 25.62 0.36
C ASP A 99 -34.97 24.16 0.03
N ASP A 100 -33.84 23.97 -0.67
CA ASP A 100 -33.31 22.64 -0.99
C ASP A 100 -32.58 22.01 0.21
N ILE A 101 -31.96 22.83 1.07
CA ILE A 101 -31.18 22.37 2.23
C ILE A 101 -32.09 21.70 3.27
N CYS A 102 -33.24 22.30 3.59
CA CYS A 102 -34.17 21.70 4.53
C CYS A 102 -34.78 20.39 4.00
N THR A 103 -34.97 20.28 2.68
CA THR A 103 -35.42 19.04 2.03
C THR A 103 -34.38 17.93 2.13
N ALA A 104 -33.09 18.28 2.01
CA ALA A 104 -31.96 17.39 2.23
C ALA A 104 -31.86 16.90 3.68
N LEU A 105 -31.93 17.83 4.63
CA LEU A 105 -31.81 17.53 6.05
C LEU A 105 -32.97 16.65 6.54
N ARG A 106 -34.19 16.85 6.04
CA ARG A 106 -35.32 15.94 6.31
C ARG A 106 -35.09 14.55 5.72
N ALA A 107 -34.54 14.43 4.52
CA ALA A 107 -34.21 13.14 3.91
C ALA A 107 -33.12 12.40 4.70
N TYR A 108 -32.08 13.11 5.12
CA TYR A 108 -30.99 12.59 5.94
C TYR A 108 -31.50 12.13 7.31
N ASN A 109 -32.31 12.93 8.00
CA ASN A 109 -32.97 12.55 9.25
C ASN A 109 -33.75 11.23 9.14
N ASN A 110 -34.51 11.08 8.05
CA ASN A 110 -35.27 9.86 7.81
C ASN A 110 -34.36 8.65 7.53
N CYS A 111 -33.23 8.84 6.84
CA CYS A 111 -32.25 7.79 6.63
C CYS A 111 -31.63 7.34 7.96
N VAL A 112 -31.15 8.29 8.78
CA VAL A 112 -30.55 8.03 10.10
C VAL A 112 -31.54 7.31 11.01
N ARG A 113 -32.79 7.78 11.12
CA ARG A 113 -33.83 7.13 11.94
C ARG A 113 -34.14 5.70 11.49
N ARG A 114 -34.13 5.41 10.19
CA ARG A 114 -34.38 4.05 9.67
C ARG A 114 -33.29 3.06 10.05
N THR A 115 -32.04 3.52 10.22
CA THR A 115 -30.89 2.69 10.60
C THR A 115 -30.62 2.66 12.12
N ALA A 116 -31.47 3.29 12.94
CA ALA A 116 -31.27 3.40 14.39
C ALA A 116 -31.19 2.05 15.13
N ARG A 117 -31.97 1.04 14.69
CA ARG A 117 -31.95 -0.29 15.33
C ARG A 117 -30.63 -1.03 15.12
N THR A 118 -29.99 -0.80 13.98
CA THR A 118 -28.79 -1.49 13.51
C THR A 118 -27.51 -0.73 13.87
N CYS A 119 -27.62 0.53 14.29
CA CYS A 119 -26.51 1.43 14.61
C CYS A 119 -26.41 1.81 16.11
N ARG A 120 -27.04 1.07 17.03
CA ARG A 120 -27.10 1.46 18.46
C ARG A 120 -25.74 1.70 19.13
N GLY A 121 -24.71 0.95 18.72
CA GLY A 121 -23.34 1.05 19.25
C GLY A 121 -22.36 1.76 18.32
N ASP A 122 -22.84 2.39 17.25
CA ASP A 122 -22.00 3.06 16.27
C ASP A 122 -21.81 4.54 16.65
N LEU A 123 -20.56 4.96 16.83
CA LEU A 123 -20.24 6.35 17.21
C LEU A 123 -20.66 7.34 16.12
N ALA A 124 -20.47 7.00 14.85
CA ALA A 124 -20.82 7.88 13.73
C ALA A 124 -22.32 8.10 13.63
N TYR A 125 -23.14 7.12 14.01
CA TYR A 125 -24.60 7.27 14.14
C TYR A 125 -24.98 8.31 15.20
N HIS A 126 -24.40 8.24 16.39
CA HIS A 126 -24.70 9.21 17.46
C HIS A 126 -24.17 10.60 17.10
N SER A 127 -22.98 10.70 16.50
CA SER A 127 -22.44 11.96 15.99
C SER A 127 -23.32 12.56 14.90
N ALA A 128 -23.78 11.76 13.94
CA ALA A 128 -24.69 12.19 12.88
C ALA A 128 -26.05 12.64 13.41
N GLN A 129 -26.58 11.94 14.42
CA GLN A 129 -27.86 12.29 15.05
C GLN A 129 -27.78 13.66 15.75
N HIS A 130 -26.69 13.92 16.50
CA HIS A 130 -26.47 15.21 17.15
C HIS A 130 -26.23 16.34 16.14
N GLY A 131 -25.33 16.13 15.18
CA GLY A 131 -25.03 17.15 14.16
C GLY A 131 -26.24 17.53 13.31
N LEU A 132 -27.14 16.57 13.03
CA LEU A 132 -28.38 16.83 12.32
C LEU A 132 -29.32 17.77 13.10
N GLU A 133 -29.44 17.63 14.41
CA GLU A 133 -30.30 18.50 15.23
C GLU A 133 -29.75 19.93 15.28
N ASP A 134 -28.42 20.08 15.31
CA ASP A 134 -27.74 21.37 15.20
C ASP A 134 -27.95 22.01 13.82
N LEU A 135 -27.76 21.27 12.73
CA LEU A 135 -27.95 21.77 11.36
C LEU A 135 -29.41 22.17 11.08
N MET A 136 -30.38 21.38 11.55
CA MET A 136 -31.80 21.72 11.45
C MET A 136 -32.14 23.03 12.17
N THR A 137 -31.47 23.31 13.29
CA THR A 137 -31.64 24.55 14.07
C THR A 137 -30.96 25.73 13.38
N GLN A 138 -29.74 25.55 12.87
CA GLN A 138 -28.99 26.60 12.16
C GLN A 138 -29.73 27.13 10.92
N HIS A 139 -30.39 26.24 10.17
CA HIS A 139 -31.12 26.59 8.96
C HIS A 139 -32.63 26.83 9.19
N ASN A 140 -33.11 26.91 10.44
CA ASN A 140 -34.54 27.09 10.77
C ASN A 140 -35.49 26.11 10.05
N CYS A 141 -35.05 24.86 9.87
CA CYS A 141 -35.81 23.87 9.11
C CYS A 141 -36.95 23.25 9.93
N SER A 142 -38.16 23.24 9.37
CA SER A 142 -39.26 22.43 9.93
C SER A 142 -38.95 20.93 9.85
N LYS A 143 -39.28 20.20 10.93
CA LYS A 143 -39.17 18.72 10.99
C LYS A 143 -40.15 18.02 10.03
N GLU A 144 -41.18 18.72 9.56
CA GLU A 144 -42.21 18.23 8.64
C GLU A 144 -42.11 18.98 7.30
N GLY A 145 -42.17 18.23 6.18
CA GLY A 145 -42.08 18.79 4.83
C GLY A 145 -41.64 17.75 3.78
N PRO A 146 -41.52 18.14 2.50
CA PRO A 146 -41.09 17.24 1.43
C PRO A 146 -39.68 16.69 1.69
N THR A 147 -39.44 15.46 1.20
CA THR A 147 -38.15 14.77 1.27
C THR A 147 -37.72 14.39 -0.15
N SER A 148 -36.42 14.46 -0.45
CA SER A 148 -35.89 14.00 -1.73
C SER A 148 -36.08 12.48 -1.87
N GLN A 149 -36.57 12.01 -3.03
CA GLN A 149 -36.78 10.58 -3.25
C GLN A 149 -35.45 9.84 -3.52
N PRO A 150 -35.28 8.59 -3.05
CA PRO A 150 -34.14 7.78 -3.41
C PRO A 150 -34.22 7.42 -4.90
N ARG A 151 -33.27 7.89 -5.72
CA ARG A 151 -33.18 7.51 -7.14
C ARG A 151 -32.96 6.00 -7.26
N THR A 152 -33.99 5.27 -7.69
CA THR A 152 -33.86 3.92 -8.24
C THR A 152 -33.32 4.06 -9.66
N ARG A 153 -32.14 3.47 -9.93
CA ARG A 153 -31.52 3.45 -11.26
C ARG A 153 -32.43 2.70 -12.23
N THR A 154 -33.25 3.44 -12.97
CA THR A 154 -33.88 2.92 -14.19
C THR A 154 -32.95 3.25 -15.35
N SER A 155 -32.45 2.21 -16.00
CA SER A 155 -31.62 2.26 -17.21
C SER A 155 -32.31 3.10 -18.29
N ALA A 156 -31.73 4.24 -18.64
CA ALA A 156 -32.10 4.97 -19.85
C ALA A 156 -31.43 4.33 -21.08
N PRO A 157 -32.04 4.39 -22.29
CA PRO A 157 -31.54 3.70 -23.48
C PRO A 157 -30.23 4.33 -23.98
N GLN A 158 -29.27 3.48 -24.37
CA GLN A 158 -28.02 3.89 -25.01
C GLN A 158 -28.28 4.60 -26.36
N PRO A 159 -27.68 5.78 -26.61
CA PRO A 159 -27.44 6.25 -27.97
C PRO A 159 -26.15 5.61 -28.52
N GLN A 160 -26.23 5.19 -29.78
CA GLN A 160 -25.13 4.62 -30.57
C GLN A 160 -23.93 5.58 -30.73
N PRO A 161 -22.73 5.06 -31.04
CA PRO A 161 -21.47 5.80 -30.90
C PRO A 161 -21.18 6.73 -32.09
N LEU A 162 -20.90 8.00 -31.80
CA LEU A 162 -20.21 8.90 -32.73
C LEU A 162 -18.68 8.81 -32.54
N PRO A 163 -17.87 8.93 -33.61
CA PRO A 163 -16.43 8.79 -33.54
C PRO A 163 -15.75 10.08 -33.06
N ASP A 164 -14.99 9.90 -31.99
CA ASP A 164 -13.75 10.56 -31.60
C ASP A 164 -13.71 12.07 -31.26
N ASN A 165 -12.93 12.33 -30.21
CA ASN A 165 -12.39 13.63 -29.76
C ASN A 165 -13.36 14.65 -29.17
N GLN A 166 -13.79 14.40 -27.92
CA GLN A 166 -13.80 15.42 -26.86
C GLN A 166 -14.06 14.73 -25.51
N VAL A 167 -12.98 14.29 -24.85
CA VAL A 167 -12.99 14.07 -23.41
C VAL A 167 -13.30 15.44 -22.80
N ILE A 168 -14.49 15.62 -22.23
CA ILE A 168 -14.86 16.81 -21.47
C ILE A 168 -13.74 17.05 -20.45
N SER A 169 -13.04 18.18 -20.60
CA SER A 169 -11.80 18.48 -19.89
C SER A 169 -11.99 18.42 -18.38
N ASP A 170 -11.41 17.39 -17.77
CA ASP A 170 -11.13 17.28 -16.34
C ASP A 170 -10.44 18.57 -15.85
N GLY A 171 -11.03 19.33 -14.94
CA GLY A 171 -10.38 20.39 -14.14
C GLY A 171 -9.77 21.63 -14.83
N PRO A 172 -9.37 22.66 -14.05
CA PRO A 172 -8.77 23.88 -14.56
C PRO A 172 -7.42 23.60 -15.21
N GLU A 173 -7.05 24.36 -16.24
CA GLU A 173 -5.78 24.22 -16.97
C GLU A 173 -4.55 24.28 -16.06
N VAL A 174 -4.63 25.04 -14.96
CA VAL A 174 -3.57 25.14 -13.93
C VAL A 174 -3.27 23.80 -13.25
N CYS A 175 -4.23 22.87 -13.23
CA CYS A 175 -4.07 21.56 -12.61
C CYS A 175 -3.53 20.49 -13.57
N HIS A 176 -3.16 20.87 -14.80
CA HIS A 176 -2.52 19.97 -15.76
C HIS A 176 -1.11 20.46 -16.03
N TYR A 177 -0.11 19.71 -15.60
CA TYR A 177 1.30 20.06 -15.77
C TYR A 177 1.63 20.43 -17.21
N GLU A 178 1.40 19.51 -18.16
CA GLU A 178 1.73 19.71 -19.58
C GLU A 178 0.98 20.87 -20.23
N ARG A 179 -0.24 21.19 -19.73
CA ARG A 179 -1.08 22.23 -20.29
C ARG A 179 -0.80 23.61 -19.68
N SER A 180 -0.34 23.62 -18.44
CA SER A 180 0.12 24.82 -17.74
C SER A 180 1.43 25.38 -18.30
N LEU A 181 2.22 24.55 -19.00
CA LEU A 181 3.41 25.00 -19.72
C LEU A 181 3.00 25.90 -20.89
N HIS A 182 3.59 27.09 -20.99
CA HIS A 182 3.32 28.00 -22.08
C HIS A 182 3.59 27.33 -23.44
N ARG A 183 2.76 27.59 -24.45
CA ARG A 183 2.91 27.01 -25.80
C ARG A 183 4.25 27.29 -26.49
N SER A 184 5.02 28.27 -26.00
CA SER A 184 6.36 28.62 -26.49
C SER A 184 7.50 27.90 -25.76
N THR A 185 7.22 27.12 -24.72
CA THR A 185 8.22 26.39 -23.93
C THR A 185 8.53 25.05 -24.60
N ALA A 186 9.81 24.65 -24.58
CA ALA A 186 10.21 23.31 -25.03
C ALA A 186 9.45 22.24 -24.20
N PRO A 187 9.13 21.08 -24.81
CA PRO A 187 8.49 20.00 -24.06
C PRO A 187 9.38 19.58 -22.89
N PRO A 188 8.79 19.26 -21.73
CA PRO A 188 9.55 18.95 -20.53
C PRO A 188 10.34 17.65 -20.71
N ASN A 189 11.56 17.63 -20.18
CA ASN A 189 12.37 16.43 -20.11
C ASN A 189 11.81 15.50 -19.04
N TYR A 190 11.49 14.28 -19.42
CA TYR A 190 11.04 13.24 -18.50
C TYR A 190 12.18 12.29 -18.18
N THR A 191 12.32 11.97 -16.90
CA THR A 191 13.23 10.97 -16.39
C THR A 191 12.45 9.76 -15.88
N TYR A 192 13.16 8.67 -15.65
CA TYR A 192 12.60 7.39 -15.24
C TYR A 192 13.37 6.84 -14.03
N CYS A 193 12.65 6.32 -13.04
CA CYS A 193 13.25 5.49 -11.99
C CYS A 193 12.49 4.15 -11.91
N GLY A 194 13.21 3.06 -11.65
CA GLY A 194 12.64 1.73 -11.48
C GLY A 194 13.26 0.98 -10.31
N PHE A 195 12.45 0.21 -9.59
CA PHE A 195 12.83 -0.58 -8.42
C PHE A 195 12.09 -1.93 -8.42
N PHE A 196 12.82 -3.02 -8.60
CA PHE A 196 12.25 -4.35 -8.87
C PHE A 196 13.23 -5.46 -8.51
N GLY A 197 12.80 -6.72 -8.43
CA GLY A 197 13.74 -7.82 -8.19
C GLY A 197 14.31 -7.78 -6.79
N ASP A 198 15.61 -8.06 -6.65
CA ASP A 198 16.29 -8.20 -5.35
C ASP A 198 17.07 -6.98 -4.80
N PRO A 199 16.34 -5.91 -4.49
CA PRO A 199 15.94 -4.92 -5.47
C PRO A 199 17.11 -4.37 -6.31
N HIS A 200 16.88 -4.39 -7.61
CA HIS A 200 17.59 -3.61 -8.59
C HIS A 200 16.96 -2.23 -8.73
N LEU A 201 17.80 -1.22 -8.70
CA LEU A 201 17.46 0.19 -8.81
C LEU A 201 18.03 0.75 -10.12
N ARG A 202 17.15 1.34 -10.93
CA ARG A 202 17.51 2.30 -11.98
C ARG A 202 17.15 3.69 -11.49
N THR A 203 18.15 4.56 -11.31
CA THR A 203 17.94 5.95 -10.86
C THR A 203 17.43 6.85 -11.99
N PHE A 204 17.00 8.06 -11.66
CA PHE A 204 16.66 9.10 -12.64
C PHE A 204 17.83 9.51 -13.55
N SER A 205 19.08 9.26 -13.12
CA SER A 205 20.30 9.43 -13.91
C SER A 205 20.65 8.23 -14.79
N ASP A 206 19.79 7.20 -14.82
CA ASP A 206 19.99 5.92 -15.52
C ASP A 206 21.15 5.06 -14.98
N ASP A 207 21.55 5.29 -13.73
CA ASP A 207 22.50 4.41 -13.06
C ASP A 207 21.78 3.15 -12.56
N PHE A 208 22.34 2.00 -12.92
CA PHE A 208 21.86 0.69 -12.48
C PHE A 208 22.65 0.15 -11.30
N GLN A 209 21.93 -0.24 -10.25
CA GLN A 209 22.52 -0.72 -9.01
C GLN A 209 21.71 -1.90 -8.47
N THR A 210 22.38 -2.86 -7.85
CA THR A 210 21.74 -3.93 -7.06
C THR A 210 21.97 -3.62 -5.59
N CYS A 211 20.92 -3.66 -4.79
CA CYS A 211 20.95 -3.10 -3.45
C CYS A 211 20.38 -4.07 -2.42
N LYS A 212 21.04 -4.20 -1.25
CA LYS A 212 20.46 -4.93 -0.12
C LYS A 212 19.28 -4.16 0.47
N VAL A 213 19.50 -2.90 0.89
CA VAL A 213 18.49 -1.94 1.40
C VAL A 213 17.33 -2.59 2.18
N GLU A 214 17.68 -3.40 3.18
CA GLU A 214 16.74 -4.09 4.05
C GLU A 214 15.98 -3.09 4.94
N GLY A 215 14.69 -3.32 5.18
CA GLY A 215 13.85 -2.43 5.97
C GLY A 215 13.24 -1.30 5.12
N ALA A 216 12.89 -0.19 5.78
CA ALA A 216 12.21 0.94 5.15
C ALA A 216 13.20 1.95 4.54
N TRP A 217 13.01 2.30 3.27
CA TRP A 217 13.86 3.24 2.53
C TRP A 217 13.04 4.22 1.68
N PRO A 218 13.44 5.50 1.62
CA PRO A 218 12.80 6.48 0.75
C PRO A 218 13.32 6.32 -0.69
N LEU A 219 12.41 6.03 -1.64
CA LEU A 219 12.73 6.07 -3.06
C LEU A 219 12.76 7.51 -3.58
N ILE A 220 11.75 8.29 -3.23
CA ILE A 220 11.55 9.66 -3.71
C ILE A 220 11.07 10.49 -2.53
N HIS A 221 11.61 11.68 -2.38
CA HIS A 221 11.05 12.71 -1.52
C HIS A 221 11.33 14.06 -2.17
N ASN A 222 10.27 14.78 -2.52
CA ASN A 222 10.36 16.13 -3.06
C ASN A 222 9.13 16.93 -2.60
N LYS A 223 9.01 18.18 -3.03
CA LYS A 223 7.90 19.08 -2.68
C LYS A 223 6.50 18.54 -3.00
N TYR A 224 6.38 17.55 -3.88
CA TYR A 224 5.09 17.06 -4.40
C TYR A 224 4.76 15.63 -3.97
N LEU A 225 5.77 14.79 -3.77
CA LEU A 225 5.62 13.34 -3.64
C LEU A 225 6.64 12.76 -2.66
N SER A 226 6.16 11.85 -1.81
CA SER A 226 7.02 10.97 -1.01
C SER A 226 6.72 9.52 -1.34
N VAL A 227 7.74 8.73 -1.66
CA VAL A 227 7.63 7.29 -1.93
C VAL A 227 8.57 6.55 -0.99
N GLN A 228 7.99 5.63 -0.22
CA GLN A 228 8.71 4.79 0.72
C GLN A 228 8.44 3.33 0.41
N VAL A 229 9.50 2.52 0.40
CA VAL A 229 9.43 1.07 0.21
C VAL A 229 9.95 0.37 1.45
N THR A 230 9.45 -0.84 1.70
CA THR A 230 10.02 -1.74 2.69
C THR A 230 10.47 -3.02 1.99
N ASN A 231 11.74 -3.37 2.17
CA ASN A 231 12.32 -4.58 1.61
C ASN A 231 12.54 -5.61 2.71
N THR A 232 12.14 -6.85 2.43
CA THR A 232 12.28 -7.99 3.36
C THR A 232 13.19 -9.04 2.74
N PRO A 233 14.03 -9.75 3.54
CA PRO A 233 14.86 -10.83 3.02
C PRO A 233 14.00 -11.92 2.35
N VAL A 234 14.39 -12.34 1.15
CA VAL A 234 13.67 -13.40 0.41
C VAL A 234 13.88 -14.76 1.10
N VAL A 235 15.10 -15.00 1.56
CA VAL A 235 15.48 -16.18 2.34
C VAL A 235 16.19 -15.71 3.62
N PRO A 236 15.86 -16.25 4.81
CA PRO A 236 16.55 -15.89 6.04
C PRO A 236 18.06 -16.07 5.93
N GLY A 237 18.82 -15.01 6.24
CA GLY A 237 20.28 -15.00 6.17
C GLY A 237 20.89 -14.74 4.78
N SER A 238 20.07 -14.62 3.73
CA SER A 238 20.55 -14.18 2.40
C SER A 238 20.71 -12.65 2.33
N SER A 239 21.56 -12.18 1.42
CA SER A 239 21.65 -10.76 1.07
C SER A 239 20.52 -10.32 0.11
N ALA A 240 19.80 -11.27 -0.48
CA ALA A 240 18.66 -10.99 -1.36
C ALA A 240 17.47 -10.51 -0.53
N THR A 241 17.02 -9.29 -0.81
CA THR A 241 15.78 -8.73 -0.25
C THR A 241 14.82 -8.43 -1.39
N ALA A 242 13.54 -8.23 -1.11
CA ALA A 242 12.58 -7.79 -2.13
C ALA A 242 11.49 -6.93 -1.51
N THR A 243 10.89 -6.06 -2.32
CA THR A 243 9.89 -5.09 -1.84
C THR A 243 8.58 -5.78 -1.46
N SER A 244 8.20 -5.67 -0.19
CA SER A 244 6.97 -6.26 0.35
C SER A 244 5.90 -5.23 0.69
N LYS A 245 6.28 -3.95 0.76
CA LYS A 245 5.37 -2.85 1.11
C LYS A 245 5.81 -1.57 0.42
N LEU A 246 4.83 -0.80 -0.03
CA LEU A 246 5.01 0.44 -0.75
C LEU A 246 3.98 1.46 -0.27
N THR A 247 4.46 2.64 0.09
CA THR A 247 3.63 3.77 0.50
C THR A 247 4.00 4.97 -0.36
N ILE A 248 3.00 5.56 -1.01
CA ILE A 248 3.14 6.78 -1.80
C ILE A 248 2.24 7.85 -1.18
N ILE A 249 2.81 9.00 -0.89
CA ILE A 249 2.10 10.17 -0.37
C ILE A 249 2.17 11.27 -1.43
N PHE A 250 1.03 11.57 -2.04
CA PHE A 250 0.83 12.75 -2.86
C PHE A 250 0.57 13.93 -1.92
N LYS A 251 1.53 14.86 -1.83
CA LYS A 251 1.40 16.07 -1.00
C LYS A 251 0.28 16.96 -1.56
N ASN A 252 -0.40 17.69 -0.68
CA ASN A 252 -1.42 18.66 -1.07
C ASN A 252 -0.84 19.67 -2.08
N PHE A 253 -1.55 19.93 -3.17
CA PHE A 253 -1.06 20.84 -4.21
C PHE A 253 -2.15 21.86 -4.61
N GLN A 254 -1.91 23.10 -4.22
CA GLN A 254 -2.73 24.27 -4.56
C GLN A 254 -4.23 24.02 -4.32
N GLU A 255 -5.06 24.33 -5.31
CA GLU A 255 -6.50 24.06 -5.35
C GLU A 255 -6.83 22.82 -6.20
N CYS A 256 -5.83 21.99 -6.53
CA CYS A 256 -5.99 20.91 -7.50
C CYS A 256 -6.30 19.57 -6.85
N VAL A 257 -5.50 19.15 -5.88
CA VAL A 257 -5.62 17.83 -5.25
C VAL A 257 -5.37 17.92 -3.74
N ASP A 258 -6.19 17.22 -2.96
CA ASP A 258 -5.93 17.02 -1.54
C ASP A 258 -4.79 16.04 -1.34
N GLN A 259 -4.22 16.01 -0.13
CA GLN A 259 -3.22 15.01 0.22
C GLN A 259 -3.81 13.60 0.10
N LYS A 260 -3.16 12.71 -0.66
CA LYS A 260 -3.59 11.32 -0.84
C LYS A 260 -2.48 10.36 -0.48
N MET A 261 -2.85 9.27 0.18
CA MET A 261 -1.94 8.17 0.49
C MET A 261 -2.37 6.94 -0.31
N TYR A 262 -1.45 6.38 -1.08
CA TYR A 262 -1.58 5.06 -1.67
C TYR A 262 -0.71 4.09 -0.89
N HIS A 263 -1.26 2.93 -0.55
CA HIS A 263 -0.57 1.89 0.19
C HIS A 263 -0.79 0.56 -0.51
N ALA A 264 0.29 -0.19 -0.69
CA ALA A 264 0.25 -1.55 -1.21
C ALA A 264 1.18 -2.43 -0.39
N GLU A 265 0.79 -3.68 -0.19
CA GLU A 265 1.63 -4.70 0.41
C GLU A 265 1.51 -6.01 -0.37
N THR A 266 2.38 -6.98 -0.06
CA THR A 266 2.30 -8.31 -0.65
C THR A 266 0.89 -8.88 -0.52
N ASP A 267 0.32 -9.31 -1.64
CA ASP A 267 -1.03 -9.87 -1.78
C ASP A 267 -2.18 -8.86 -1.65
N GLU A 268 -1.86 -7.57 -1.47
CA GLU A 268 -2.81 -6.46 -1.42
C GLU A 268 -2.35 -5.28 -2.29
N LEU A 269 -2.79 -5.30 -3.56
CA LEU A 269 -2.57 -4.22 -4.51
C LEU A 269 -3.91 -3.51 -4.83
N PRO A 270 -4.30 -2.46 -4.07
CA PRO A 270 -5.61 -1.84 -4.20
C PRO A 270 -5.74 -0.93 -5.43
N ALA A 271 -6.93 -0.90 -6.01
CA ALA A 271 -7.31 0.01 -7.11
C ALA A 271 -7.79 1.39 -6.62
N ALA A 272 -7.36 1.81 -5.43
CA ALA A 272 -7.81 3.02 -4.74
C ALA A 272 -6.74 3.54 -3.76
N PHE A 273 -6.88 4.78 -3.33
CA PHE A 273 -6.15 5.35 -2.20
C PHE A 273 -6.61 4.74 -0.87
N ALA A 274 -5.86 4.98 0.20
CA ALA A 274 -6.12 4.44 1.54
C ALA A 274 -7.48 4.88 2.13
N ASP A 275 -8.03 6.00 1.66
CA ASP A 275 -9.38 6.48 2.01
C ASP A 275 -10.50 5.85 1.14
N GLY A 276 -10.17 4.94 0.24
CA GLY A 276 -11.09 4.29 -0.70
C GLY A 276 -11.40 5.10 -1.96
N SER A 277 -10.89 6.33 -2.07
CA SER A 277 -11.09 7.17 -3.26
C SER A 277 -10.22 6.72 -4.43
N LYS A 278 -10.64 7.03 -5.66
CA LYS A 278 -9.86 6.73 -6.88
C LYS A 278 -9.26 7.97 -7.55
N ASN A 279 -9.51 9.15 -6.98
CA ASN A 279 -9.09 10.44 -7.51
C ASN A 279 -8.48 11.34 -6.41
N GLY A 280 -8.00 12.51 -6.79
CA GLY A 280 -7.36 13.50 -5.92
C GLY A 280 -8.27 14.27 -4.95
N GLY A 281 -9.50 13.82 -4.69
CA GLY A 281 -10.46 14.49 -3.80
C GLY A 281 -11.67 15.05 -4.53
N ASP A 282 -12.22 16.16 -4.03
CA ASP A 282 -13.43 16.80 -4.57
C ASP A 282 -13.15 18.15 -5.25
N ARG A 283 -11.88 18.58 -5.23
CA ARG A 283 -11.45 19.83 -5.86
C ARG A 283 -11.61 19.80 -7.38
N HIS A 284 -11.64 20.96 -8.00
CA HIS A 284 -11.76 21.07 -9.46
C HIS A 284 -10.67 20.29 -10.21
N GLY A 285 -9.47 20.16 -9.63
CA GLY A 285 -8.36 19.38 -10.19
C GLY A 285 -8.36 17.88 -9.82
N ALA A 286 -9.36 17.36 -9.10
CA ALA A 286 -9.27 16.02 -8.50
C ALA A 286 -8.98 14.89 -9.50
N ASN A 287 -9.55 14.95 -10.70
CA ASN A 287 -9.37 13.92 -11.74
C ASN A 287 -7.97 13.92 -12.37
N THR A 288 -7.14 14.91 -12.06
CA THR A 288 -5.74 14.98 -12.50
C THR A 288 -4.84 14.02 -11.71
N LEU A 289 -5.28 13.57 -10.54
CA LEU A 289 -4.69 12.45 -9.81
C LEU A 289 -5.67 11.27 -9.85
N ARG A 290 -5.26 10.12 -10.39
CA ARG A 290 -6.14 8.95 -10.50
C ARG A 290 -5.43 7.63 -10.34
N VAL A 291 -6.10 6.66 -9.71
CA VAL A 291 -5.66 5.26 -9.62
C VAL A 291 -6.40 4.44 -10.67
N VAL A 292 -5.66 3.78 -11.55
CA VAL A 292 -6.17 2.98 -12.67
C VAL A 292 -5.66 1.56 -12.55
N GLU A 293 -6.56 0.63 -12.24
CA GLU A 293 -6.25 -0.80 -12.25
C GLU A 293 -6.20 -1.30 -13.70
N LYS A 294 -5.05 -1.84 -14.11
CA LYS A 294 -4.83 -2.41 -15.44
C LYS A 294 -5.04 -3.91 -15.46
N VAL A 295 -4.56 -4.58 -14.41
CA VAL A 295 -4.77 -6.02 -14.19
C VAL A 295 -5.22 -6.18 -12.74
N PRO A 296 -6.40 -6.78 -12.49
CA PRO A 296 -6.94 -6.90 -11.15
C PRO A 296 -5.96 -7.49 -10.14
N GLY A 297 -5.66 -6.75 -9.08
CA GLY A 297 -4.74 -7.15 -8.01
C GLY A 297 -3.28 -7.41 -8.43
N GLN A 298 -2.88 -7.06 -9.65
CA GLN A 298 -1.51 -7.33 -10.15
C GLN A 298 -0.83 -6.13 -10.79
N HIS A 299 -1.57 -5.18 -11.37
CA HIS A 299 -1.00 -4.03 -12.04
C HIS A 299 -1.89 -2.80 -11.87
N VAL A 300 -1.35 -1.79 -11.19
CA VAL A 300 -1.98 -0.50 -10.96
C VAL A 300 -1.10 0.61 -11.52
N GLU A 301 -1.72 1.53 -12.25
CA GLU A 301 -1.12 2.79 -12.67
C GLU A 301 -1.72 3.95 -11.89
N ILE A 302 -0.87 4.77 -11.27
CA ILE A 302 -1.28 6.01 -10.62
C ILE A 302 -0.82 7.18 -11.49
N GLN A 303 -1.77 7.96 -11.98
CA GLN A 303 -1.50 9.05 -12.91
C GLN A 303 -1.72 10.37 -12.18
N ALA A 304 -0.64 11.09 -11.91
CA ALA A 304 -0.59 12.39 -11.26
C ALA A 304 -0.27 13.47 -12.31
N ARG A 305 -1.24 13.73 -13.18
CA ARG A 305 -1.14 14.66 -14.32
C ARG A 305 -0.86 16.11 -13.88
N TYR A 306 -1.24 16.50 -12.68
CA TYR A 306 -0.96 17.84 -12.14
C TYR A 306 0.53 18.12 -11.89
N ILE A 307 1.35 17.07 -11.76
CA ILE A 307 2.82 17.14 -11.65
C ILE A 307 3.50 16.31 -12.75
N GLY A 308 2.79 16.03 -13.84
CA GLY A 308 3.31 15.29 -14.99
C GLY A 308 3.83 13.88 -14.67
N THR A 309 3.40 13.27 -13.56
CA THR A 309 4.01 12.04 -13.04
C THR A 309 3.12 10.83 -13.30
N THR A 310 3.72 9.71 -13.69
CA THR A 310 3.02 8.42 -13.81
C THR A 310 3.80 7.36 -13.05
N ILE A 311 3.12 6.65 -12.17
CA ILE A 311 3.68 5.58 -11.35
C ILE A 311 3.02 4.27 -11.73
N VAL A 312 3.82 3.23 -11.90
CA VAL A 312 3.39 1.85 -12.11
C VAL A 312 3.78 1.04 -10.87
N VAL A 313 2.81 0.33 -10.31
CA VAL A 313 3.03 -0.65 -9.24
C VAL A 313 2.50 -1.99 -9.71
N ARG A 314 3.33 -3.04 -9.63
CA ARG A 314 2.92 -4.40 -9.96
C ARG A 314 3.21 -5.34 -8.83
N GLN A 315 2.38 -6.36 -8.68
CA GLN A 315 2.71 -7.53 -7.86
C GLN A 315 3.21 -8.65 -8.77
N VAL A 316 4.42 -9.15 -8.48
CA VAL A 316 5.04 -10.27 -9.17
C VAL A 316 5.40 -11.33 -8.14
N GLY A 317 4.72 -12.48 -8.23
CA GLY A 317 4.79 -13.48 -7.17
C GLY A 317 4.33 -12.87 -5.85
N ARG A 318 5.26 -12.79 -4.88
CA ARG A 318 5.01 -12.25 -3.54
C ARG A 318 5.56 -10.84 -3.32
N TYR A 319 6.12 -10.22 -4.34
CA TYR A 319 6.84 -8.96 -4.19
C TYR A 319 6.29 -7.88 -5.12
N LEU A 320 6.55 -6.64 -4.76
CA LEU A 320 6.11 -5.47 -5.51
C LEU A 320 7.24 -4.97 -6.41
N THR A 321 6.90 -4.49 -7.60
CA THR A 321 7.79 -3.68 -8.44
C THR A 321 7.24 -2.27 -8.53
N PHE A 322 8.14 -1.30 -8.66
CA PHE A 322 7.83 0.10 -8.77
C PHE A 322 8.55 0.69 -9.98
N ALA A 323 7.83 1.49 -10.76
CA ALA A 323 8.40 2.30 -11.82
C ALA A 323 7.73 3.67 -11.85
N VAL A 324 8.48 4.71 -12.18
CA VAL A 324 7.96 6.08 -12.25
C VAL A 324 8.56 6.83 -13.42
N ARG A 325 7.71 7.58 -14.12
CA ARG A 325 8.08 8.66 -15.04
C ARG A 325 7.77 9.99 -14.35
N MET A 326 8.73 10.89 -14.29
CA MET A 326 8.59 12.19 -13.66
C MET A 326 9.33 13.27 -14.47
N PRO A 327 8.83 14.52 -14.56
CA PRO A 327 9.58 15.61 -15.16
C PRO A 327 10.83 15.96 -14.35
N GLU A 328 11.92 16.31 -15.02
CA GLU A 328 13.21 16.64 -14.37
C GLU A 328 13.08 17.79 -13.35
N GLU A 329 12.26 18.80 -13.64
CA GLU A 329 12.01 19.91 -12.70
C GLU A 329 11.27 19.47 -11.42
N VAL A 330 10.38 18.48 -11.52
CA VAL A 330 9.66 17.90 -10.37
C VAL A 330 10.58 16.97 -9.58
N VAL A 331 11.49 16.25 -10.24
CA VAL A 331 12.52 15.45 -9.55
C VAL A 331 13.42 16.33 -8.70
N ASN A 332 13.84 17.48 -9.24
CA ASN A 332 14.81 18.38 -8.61
C ASN A 332 14.18 19.41 -7.66
N SER A 333 12.85 19.39 -7.46
CA SER A 333 12.16 20.29 -6.53
C SER A 333 12.22 19.79 -5.08
N LEU A 334 13.42 19.70 -4.52
CA LEU A 334 13.64 19.30 -3.13
C LEU A 334 13.24 20.44 -2.18
N GLU A 335 12.89 20.11 -0.93
CA GLU A 335 12.71 21.12 0.11
C GLU A 335 14.09 21.52 0.68
N ASP A 336 14.27 22.79 1.09
CA ASP A 336 15.60 23.31 1.45
C ASP A 336 16.23 22.58 2.66
N GLU A 337 15.40 22.06 3.57
CA GLU A 337 15.84 21.26 4.74
C GLU A 337 16.25 19.82 4.36
N ASP A 338 15.76 19.33 3.22
CA ASP A 338 15.85 17.94 2.78
C ASP A 338 17.08 17.66 1.89
N ASN A 339 17.87 18.68 1.55
CA ASN A 339 19.01 18.56 0.63
C ASN A 339 20.16 17.70 1.21
N GLN A 340 20.07 17.28 2.47
CA GLN A 340 21.03 16.38 3.13
C GLN A 340 20.54 14.92 3.21
N ASP A 341 19.28 14.66 2.84
CA ASP A 341 18.67 13.34 2.95
C ASP A 341 18.95 12.48 1.71
N LEU A 342 19.01 11.16 1.91
CA LEU A 342 19.32 10.20 0.85
C LEU A 342 18.05 9.58 0.27
N TYR A 343 17.75 9.91 -0.99
CA TYR A 343 16.67 9.30 -1.78
C TYR A 343 17.23 8.38 -2.86
N LEU A 344 16.76 7.12 -2.88
CA LEU A 344 17.34 6.09 -3.75
C LEU A 344 17.19 6.43 -5.25
N CYS A 345 16.04 6.89 -5.72
CA CYS A 345 15.86 7.22 -7.14
C CYS A 345 16.74 8.37 -7.62
N LEU A 346 17.17 9.27 -6.73
CA LEU A 346 18.01 10.42 -7.06
C LEU A 346 19.50 10.11 -6.92
N HIS A 347 19.90 9.48 -5.80
CA HIS A 347 21.31 9.31 -5.42
C HIS A 347 21.84 7.87 -5.56
N GLY A 348 20.94 6.91 -5.77
CA GLY A 348 21.25 5.50 -5.69
C GLY A 348 21.37 5.01 -4.25
N CYS A 349 21.77 3.75 -4.11
CA CYS A 349 21.93 3.11 -2.81
C CYS A 349 23.23 3.57 -2.13
N PRO A 350 23.28 3.63 -0.78
CA PRO A 350 24.52 3.81 -0.04
C PRO A 350 25.59 2.80 -0.45
N ALA A 351 26.87 3.17 -0.44
CA ALA A 351 27.95 2.28 -0.87
C ALA A 351 28.01 0.95 -0.08
N ASN A 352 27.69 0.98 1.22
CA ASN A 352 27.62 -0.21 2.08
C ASN A 352 26.37 -1.08 1.85
N GLN A 353 25.40 -0.59 1.08
CA GLN A 353 24.19 -1.32 0.69
C GLN A 353 24.26 -1.84 -0.75
N ARG A 354 25.28 -1.47 -1.53
CA ARG A 354 25.45 -1.92 -2.92
C ARG A 354 26.03 -3.34 -2.96
N ILE A 355 25.48 -4.16 -3.85
CA ILE A 355 25.99 -5.51 -4.11
C ILE A 355 26.73 -5.51 -5.45
N ASP A 356 28.00 -5.93 -5.43
CA ASP A 356 28.79 -6.08 -6.65
C ASP A 356 28.50 -7.43 -7.31
N PHE A 357 27.75 -7.39 -8.41
CA PHE A 357 27.36 -8.56 -9.16
C PHE A 357 28.55 -9.39 -9.66
N ARG A 358 29.69 -8.78 -9.99
CA ARG A 358 30.88 -9.51 -10.46
C ARG A 358 31.44 -10.40 -9.36
N THR A 359 31.56 -9.84 -8.16
CA THR A 359 32.03 -10.59 -6.99
C THR A 359 31.07 -11.70 -6.61
N PHE A 360 29.76 -11.46 -6.72
CA PHE A 360 28.76 -12.48 -6.49
C PHE A 360 28.85 -13.62 -7.51
N ARG A 361 28.98 -13.30 -8.81
CA ARG A 361 29.13 -14.29 -9.87
C ARG A 361 30.36 -15.17 -9.68
N ALA A 362 31.50 -14.57 -9.31
CA ALA A 362 32.72 -15.31 -9.02
C ALA A 362 32.52 -16.32 -7.88
N ARG A 363 31.89 -15.91 -6.78
CA ARG A 363 31.57 -16.79 -5.64
C ARG A 363 30.59 -17.90 -6.01
N ALA A 364 29.57 -17.59 -6.81
CA ALA A 364 28.60 -18.57 -7.26
C ALA A 364 29.27 -19.66 -8.14
N ALA A 365 30.21 -19.26 -9.01
CA ALA A 365 30.99 -20.17 -9.83
C ALA A 365 31.95 -21.04 -9.02
N GLU A 366 32.65 -20.47 -8.03
CA GLU A 366 33.53 -21.21 -7.11
C GLU A 366 32.78 -22.26 -6.29
N THR A 367 31.58 -21.90 -5.80
CA THR A 367 30.73 -22.82 -5.03
C THR A 367 30.26 -24.00 -5.88
N GLN A 368 29.93 -23.75 -7.16
CA GLN A 368 29.58 -24.80 -8.13
C GLN A 368 30.79 -25.70 -8.45
N ALA A 369 31.98 -25.13 -8.60
CA ALA A 369 33.21 -25.89 -8.86
C ALA A 369 33.62 -26.78 -7.66
N ALA A 370 33.41 -26.30 -6.43
CA ALA A 370 33.67 -27.07 -5.21
C ALA A 370 32.66 -28.21 -4.99
N GLN A 371 31.40 -28.02 -5.37
CA GLN A 371 30.33 -29.04 -5.25
C GLN A 371 30.40 -30.14 -6.33
N GLY A 372 31.08 -29.90 -7.45
CA GLY A 372 31.35 -30.92 -8.48
C GLY A 372 32.21 -32.11 -8.03
N ARG A 373 32.67 -32.15 -6.77
CA ARG A 373 33.44 -33.26 -6.16
C ARG A 373 32.72 -34.02 -5.05
N GLY A 374 31.46 -33.70 -4.72
CA GLY A 374 30.69 -34.37 -3.67
C GLY A 374 29.27 -34.71 -4.12
N ARG A 375 28.74 -35.83 -3.61
CA ARG A 375 27.41 -36.45 -3.87
C ARG A 375 26.28 -35.47 -4.27
N PRO A 376 25.34 -35.92 -5.15
CA PRO A 376 24.18 -35.11 -5.56
C PRO A 376 23.22 -34.93 -4.38
N GLY A 377 23.45 -33.86 -3.60
CA GLY A 377 22.49 -33.33 -2.66
C GLY A 377 21.43 -32.53 -3.41
N ILE A 378 20.20 -32.54 -2.89
CA ILE A 378 19.05 -31.83 -3.41
C ILE A 378 19.33 -30.31 -3.37
N HIS A 379 19.84 -29.75 -4.47
CA HIS A 379 20.00 -28.31 -4.62
C HIS A 379 18.67 -27.71 -5.10
N HIS A 380 18.00 -26.95 -4.23
CA HIS A 380 16.80 -26.19 -4.56
C HIS A 380 17.10 -24.84 -5.26
N GLY A 381 18.24 -24.68 -5.94
CA GLY A 381 18.69 -23.41 -6.51
C GLY A 381 19.20 -23.51 -7.95
N PHE A 382 19.20 -22.39 -8.67
CA PHE A 382 19.64 -22.33 -10.07
C PHE A 382 21.18 -22.39 -10.20
N THR A 383 21.67 -23.09 -11.22
CA THR A 383 23.04 -22.92 -11.73
C THR A 383 23.14 -21.66 -12.61
N TYR A 384 24.35 -21.18 -12.89
CA TYR A 384 24.52 -20.02 -13.78
C TYR A 384 23.95 -20.29 -15.18
N GLN A 385 24.24 -21.47 -15.75
CA GLN A 385 23.75 -21.83 -17.08
C GLN A 385 22.22 -21.96 -17.11
N SER A 386 21.62 -22.59 -16.08
CA SER A 386 20.16 -22.71 -16.01
C SER A 386 19.47 -21.37 -15.78
N ALA A 387 20.06 -20.46 -14.99
CA ALA A 387 19.54 -19.11 -14.78
C ALA A 387 19.57 -18.30 -16.08
N VAL A 388 20.70 -18.32 -16.80
CA VAL A 388 20.84 -17.69 -18.13
C VAL A 388 19.81 -18.23 -19.12
N ALA A 389 19.67 -19.55 -19.22
CA ALA A 389 18.70 -20.16 -20.12
C ALA A 389 17.26 -19.72 -19.79
N LYS A 390 16.91 -19.69 -18.50
CA LYS A 390 15.58 -19.28 -18.04
C LYS A 390 15.29 -17.81 -18.33
N CYS A 391 16.24 -16.91 -18.05
CA CYS A 391 16.08 -15.47 -18.32
C CYS A 391 15.97 -15.17 -19.83
N LYS A 392 16.68 -15.92 -20.68
CA LYS A 392 16.64 -15.75 -22.15
C LYS A 392 15.27 -16.05 -22.77
N GLU A 393 14.38 -16.77 -22.07
CA GLU A 393 13.03 -17.04 -22.58
C GLU A 393 12.19 -15.75 -22.77
N ARG A 394 12.43 -14.72 -21.95
CA ARG A 394 11.66 -13.46 -21.96
C ARG A 394 12.53 -12.22 -22.20
N LEU A 395 13.80 -12.26 -21.80
CA LEU A 395 14.77 -11.18 -21.95
C LEU A 395 15.88 -11.63 -22.90
N GLN A 396 15.69 -11.35 -24.19
CA GLN A 396 16.61 -11.82 -25.24
C GLN A 396 17.90 -11.00 -25.31
N VAL A 397 17.86 -9.74 -24.88
CA VAL A 397 19.01 -8.82 -24.88
C VAL A 397 19.73 -8.95 -23.54
N GLU A 398 21.03 -9.21 -23.56
CA GLU A 398 21.85 -9.39 -22.35
C GLU A 398 22.25 -8.06 -21.67
N ASP A 399 21.28 -7.17 -21.51
CA ASP A 399 21.42 -5.88 -20.84
C ASP A 399 21.30 -6.00 -19.31
N MET A 400 21.25 -4.87 -18.59
CA MET A 400 21.12 -4.87 -17.14
C MET A 400 19.85 -5.55 -16.63
N TYR A 401 18.72 -5.51 -17.35
CA TYR A 401 17.50 -6.22 -16.93
C TYR A 401 17.70 -7.73 -17.01
N PHE A 402 18.37 -8.20 -18.06
CA PHE A 402 18.76 -9.60 -18.17
C PHE A 402 19.75 -10.01 -17.07
N GLN A 403 20.77 -9.20 -16.80
CA GLN A 403 21.74 -9.50 -15.74
C GLN A 403 21.07 -9.52 -14.35
N SER A 404 20.12 -8.61 -14.10
CA SER A 404 19.26 -8.59 -12.92
C SER A 404 18.47 -9.89 -12.76
N CYS A 405 17.78 -10.34 -13.82
CA CYS A 405 17.08 -11.63 -13.82
C CYS A 405 17.99 -12.80 -13.43
N VAL A 406 19.20 -12.84 -14.01
CA VAL A 406 20.17 -13.91 -13.71
C VAL A 406 20.63 -13.83 -12.26
N PHE A 407 20.87 -12.63 -11.73
CA PHE A 407 21.25 -12.43 -10.34
C PHE A 407 20.16 -12.90 -9.38
N ASP A 408 18.92 -12.44 -9.58
CA ASP A 408 17.77 -12.80 -8.77
C ASP A 408 17.59 -14.33 -8.67
N LEU A 409 17.69 -15.05 -9.80
CA LEU A 409 17.57 -16.51 -9.81
C LEU A 409 18.67 -17.21 -9.02
N LEU A 410 19.88 -16.67 -9.04
CA LEU A 410 21.03 -17.23 -8.32
C LEU A 410 21.01 -16.89 -6.84
N SER A 411 20.52 -15.70 -6.48
CA SER A 411 20.50 -15.18 -5.10
C SER A 411 19.31 -15.70 -4.29
N SER A 412 18.14 -15.85 -4.93
CA SER A 412 16.89 -16.23 -4.29
C SER A 412 16.42 -17.66 -4.58
N GLY A 413 16.70 -18.17 -5.79
CA GLY A 413 16.10 -19.40 -6.30
C GLY A 413 14.62 -19.27 -6.72
N ASP A 414 13.99 -18.09 -6.62
CA ASP A 414 12.58 -17.87 -6.98
C ASP A 414 12.43 -17.51 -8.46
N ILE A 415 11.74 -18.39 -9.20
CA ILE A 415 11.48 -18.22 -10.64
C ILE A 415 10.63 -17.00 -10.96
N ASN A 416 9.83 -16.48 -10.02
CA ASN A 416 8.97 -15.32 -10.23
C ASN A 416 9.77 -14.04 -10.51
N PHE A 417 11.03 -13.96 -10.06
CA PHE A 417 11.88 -12.82 -10.37
C PHE A 417 12.21 -12.67 -11.86
N THR A 418 12.08 -13.75 -12.65
CA THR A 418 12.14 -13.64 -14.12
C THR A 418 11.07 -12.71 -14.68
N LEU A 419 9.88 -12.74 -14.09
CA LEU A 419 8.78 -11.84 -14.46
C LEU A 419 9.00 -10.43 -13.92
N ALA A 420 9.67 -10.27 -12.77
CA ALA A 420 9.95 -8.95 -12.19
C ALA A 420 10.88 -8.15 -13.13
N ALA A 421 11.97 -8.77 -13.59
CA ALA A 421 12.88 -8.16 -14.55
C ALA A 421 12.21 -7.91 -15.93
N TYR A 422 11.38 -8.84 -16.39
CA TYR A 422 10.62 -8.68 -17.63
C TYR A 422 9.65 -7.48 -17.57
N TYR A 423 8.84 -7.39 -16.51
CA TYR A 423 7.90 -6.27 -16.37
C TYR A 423 8.61 -4.94 -16.14
N ALA A 424 9.73 -4.92 -15.40
CA ALA A 424 10.54 -3.72 -15.26
C ALA A 424 11.05 -3.20 -16.62
N PHE A 425 11.42 -4.10 -17.53
CA PHE A 425 11.80 -3.73 -18.89
C PHE A 425 10.61 -3.22 -19.72
N GLU A 426 9.44 -3.85 -19.59
CA GLU A 426 8.20 -3.35 -20.24
C GLU A 426 7.78 -1.97 -19.72
N ASP A 427 7.92 -1.73 -18.41
CA ASP A 427 7.61 -0.44 -17.80
C ASP A 427 8.53 0.66 -18.35
N VAL A 428 9.82 0.37 -18.59
CA VAL A 428 10.75 1.33 -19.21
C VAL A 428 10.38 1.66 -20.64
N LYS A 429 9.96 0.66 -21.43
CA LYS A 429 9.53 0.90 -22.82
C LYS A 429 8.34 1.84 -22.90
N THR A 430 7.46 1.77 -21.90
CA THR A 430 6.23 2.58 -21.84
C THR A 430 6.45 3.95 -21.20
N LEU A 431 7.33 4.05 -20.20
CA LEU A 431 7.52 5.24 -19.37
C LEU A 431 8.74 6.09 -19.79
N HIS A 432 9.80 5.48 -20.32
CA HIS A 432 11.01 6.20 -20.69
C HIS A 432 10.87 6.80 -22.10
N SER A 433 10.96 8.13 -22.19
CA SER A 433 10.80 8.89 -23.44
C SER A 433 11.91 8.61 -24.47
N ASP A 434 13.15 8.47 -24.00
CA ASP A 434 14.30 8.16 -24.85
C ASP A 434 14.44 6.64 -25.06
N LYS A 435 14.11 6.19 -26.28
CA LYS A 435 14.22 4.77 -26.69
C LYS A 435 15.66 4.26 -26.69
N SER A 436 16.65 5.13 -26.88
CA SER A 436 18.06 4.72 -26.85
C SER A 436 18.51 4.29 -25.46
N ARG A 437 17.79 4.71 -24.42
CA ARG A 437 18.04 4.35 -23.01
C ARG A 437 17.16 3.22 -22.50
N HIS A 438 16.40 2.53 -23.37
CA HIS A 438 15.64 1.35 -22.95
C HIS A 438 16.57 0.23 -22.51
N HIS A 439 17.66 0.02 -23.23
CA HIS A 439 18.69 -0.95 -22.91
C HIS A 439 19.89 -0.25 -22.26
N ILE A 440 20.33 -0.75 -21.11
CA ILE A 440 21.56 -0.30 -20.46
C ILE A 440 22.52 -1.47 -20.37
N PHE A 441 23.74 -1.28 -20.85
CA PHE A 441 24.77 -2.31 -20.83
C PHE A 441 25.79 -2.02 -19.75
N GLU A 442 26.42 -3.07 -19.24
CA GLU A 442 27.50 -2.94 -18.26
C GLU A 442 28.65 -2.13 -18.86
N ARG A 443 28.90 -0.93 -18.30
CA ARG A 443 30.11 -0.17 -18.61
C ARG A 443 31.29 -0.99 -18.11
N LEU A 444 31.99 -1.63 -19.04
CA LEU A 444 33.31 -2.24 -18.81
C LEU A 444 34.32 -1.14 -18.43
N GLY A 445 34.30 -0.76 -17.15
CA GLY A 445 35.36 -0.07 -16.42
C GLY A 445 35.87 1.27 -16.99
N SER A 446 35.29 2.38 -16.51
CA SER A 446 35.98 3.69 -16.49
C SER A 446 37.14 3.77 -15.47
N SER A 447 37.69 2.62 -15.05
CA SER A 447 38.81 2.56 -14.11
C SER A 447 40.17 2.79 -14.79
N ALA A 448 40.23 2.73 -16.12
CA ALA A 448 41.44 3.05 -16.88
C ALA A 448 41.77 4.55 -16.87
N ASN A 449 40.76 5.44 -16.87
CA ASN A 449 40.98 6.89 -16.95
C ASN A 449 41.42 7.53 -15.64
N LYS A 450 40.96 7.05 -14.47
CA LYS A 450 41.37 7.60 -13.17
C LYS A 450 42.80 7.19 -12.78
N ARG A 451 43.24 5.98 -13.13
CA ARG A 451 44.63 5.56 -12.94
C ARG A 451 45.57 6.32 -13.89
N SER A 452 45.24 6.43 -15.17
CA SER A 452 46.06 7.17 -16.14
C SER A 452 46.24 8.64 -15.77
N PHE A 453 45.16 9.32 -15.32
CA PHE A 453 45.23 10.72 -14.88
C PHE A 453 46.06 10.89 -13.59
N SER A 454 45.93 9.96 -12.65
CA SER A 454 46.73 9.99 -11.40
C SER A 454 48.23 9.75 -11.66
N TYR A 455 48.60 8.86 -12.57
CA TYR A 455 50.01 8.66 -12.93
C TYR A 455 50.59 9.85 -13.72
N MET A 456 49.77 10.51 -14.55
CA MET A 456 50.17 11.72 -15.28
C MET A 456 50.45 12.89 -14.33
N VAL A 457 49.59 13.12 -13.33
CA VAL A 457 49.79 14.19 -12.33
C VAL A 457 51.05 13.93 -11.49
N ILE A 458 51.25 12.70 -11.01
CA ILE A 458 52.45 12.33 -10.24
C ILE A 458 53.73 12.49 -11.08
N PHE A 459 53.68 12.16 -12.38
CA PHE A 459 54.82 12.33 -13.27
C PHE A 459 55.15 13.81 -13.51
N LEU A 460 54.14 14.67 -13.66
CA LEU A 460 54.33 16.11 -13.81
C LEU A 460 54.91 16.75 -12.54
N ASP A 461 54.45 16.32 -11.36
CA ASP A 461 54.99 16.80 -10.08
C ASP A 461 56.46 16.37 -9.90
N LEU A 462 56.81 15.14 -10.29
CA LEU A 462 58.20 14.67 -10.25
C LEU A 462 59.10 15.45 -11.23
N LEU A 463 58.61 15.76 -12.44
CA LEU A 463 59.35 16.59 -13.39
C LEU A 463 59.55 18.02 -12.86
N ALA A 464 58.55 18.60 -12.20
CA ALA A 464 58.67 19.92 -11.58
C ALA A 464 59.74 19.94 -10.47
N VAL A 465 59.82 18.88 -9.65
CA VAL A 465 60.85 18.75 -8.61
C VAL A 465 62.25 18.56 -9.21
N VAL A 466 62.37 17.79 -10.29
CA VAL A 466 63.66 17.61 -10.99
C VAL A 466 64.12 18.92 -11.64
N TRP A 467 63.21 19.67 -12.26
CA TRP A 467 63.51 20.97 -12.83
C TRP A 467 63.90 21.99 -11.75
N TRP A 468 63.20 21.98 -10.61
CA TRP A 468 63.53 22.84 -9.47
C TRP A 468 64.93 22.54 -8.92
N THR A 469 65.27 21.27 -8.75
CA THR A 469 66.60 20.87 -8.23
C THR A 469 67.74 21.16 -9.22
N GLN A 470 67.51 21.01 -10.53
CA GLN A 470 68.47 21.41 -11.56
C GLN A 470 68.65 22.92 -11.64
N TYR A 471 67.58 23.71 -11.54
CA TYR A 471 67.64 25.17 -11.53
C TYR A 471 68.47 25.71 -10.35
N TYR A 472 68.26 25.17 -9.14
CA TYR A 472 69.02 25.58 -7.95
C TYR A 472 70.48 25.10 -7.97
N SER A 473 70.76 23.93 -8.56
CA SER A 473 72.15 23.45 -8.71
C SER A 473 72.96 24.21 -9.77
N SER A 474 72.28 24.99 -10.63
CA SER A 474 72.92 25.82 -11.67
C SER A 474 73.18 27.25 -11.21
N HIS A 475 72.65 27.64 -10.04
CA HIS A 475 72.75 28.98 -9.45
C HIS A 475 73.48 29.01 -8.10
N LEU A 476 74.08 27.88 -7.71
CA LEU A 476 75.14 27.74 -6.70
C LEU A 476 76.46 27.53 -7.45
#